data_AF-A0A3A9FII4-F1
#
_entry.id   AF-A0A3A9FII4-F1
#
_cell.length_a   1.000
_cell.length_b   1.000
_cell.length_c   1.000
_cell.angle_alpha   90.00
_cell.angle_beta   90.00
_cell.angle_gamma   90.00
#
_symmetry.space_group_name_H-M   'P 1'
#
loop_
_entity.id
_entity.type
_entity.pdbx_description
1 polymer ?
#
loop_
_entity_poly.entity_id
_entity_poly.type
_entity_poly.pdbx_seq_one_letter_code
_entity_poly.pdbx_strand_id
1 'polypeptide(L)'
;MAYDELKWGVDQIKKFGEGFLPQNMRKFHAIQSSTDTVNITFLEPQDTVIENQILLAVKGVAVLMKEGSYPKHHKDGVLLIDNTTLGQYESTPLVVENMEMEHTYYFAAFPYSENGVYNESRNALNRAEVTIHEGETVTVNVNVDNADGFTSAAIVLHNVTTGEDQTQEVGGTSQIGFNVNINEEYYITAAAVNGYKTPDQTETFTAAAGYSRTVEFNYIRRTLFGYYEDKTDSNPETRIHYIEMNADFAPMRCVATAAGGWNNGDWTEDNCWILKGNKPFMVRYDGTIDYELDHNDYSKKKAGGASDVSNTAYAGNAMATIPLIWVKRYTEGNKQYHLFCDIQLDEDFHAYAHTRADGSIEPYTFYPMFGGALVSGKLRSIAGQSQMNSQAGANEISYAKANGALWNTGYYSIIQLRWELETLFTRSTNKQDACGYGNYQGGSGAGSLSKTGTLLTGGRFWGHGSTVNKPRKFLHCEQQMGAWERINGWLYVGGKHYIKQYEPYNETGAGYINTGLSMSGTSGQYIKETVLTDNGELPTVIGGASDTYKCCGGWYNASQVDHAIVDGGCNHGLLCGGAVVVSSLVSAASWHASARAYSKTPTTAKPEEIGLCG
;
A
#
# COMPACT_ATOMS: atom_id res chain seq x y z
N MET A 1 -76.95 48.35 -33.04
CA MET A 1 -76.25 47.27 -32.34
C MET A 1 -76.87 45.96 -32.78
N ALA A 2 -76.15 45.19 -33.60
CA ALA A 2 -76.64 43.95 -34.15
C ALA A 2 -76.63 42.86 -33.07
N TYR A 3 -77.54 41.88 -33.15
CA TYR A 3 -77.63 40.74 -32.23
C TYR A 3 -76.28 40.03 -32.02
N ASP A 4 -75.39 40.09 -33.01
CA ASP A 4 -74.04 39.52 -32.97
C ASP A 4 -73.07 40.30 -32.07
N GLU A 5 -73.21 41.63 -31.92
CA GLU A 5 -72.43 42.43 -30.95
C GLU A 5 -72.89 42.17 -29.51
N LEU A 6 -74.20 41.97 -29.32
CA LEU A 6 -74.77 41.62 -28.03
C LEU A 6 -74.39 40.19 -27.61
N LYS A 7 -74.40 39.25 -28.57
CA LYS A 7 -73.96 37.88 -28.35
C LYS A 7 -72.46 37.79 -28.11
N TRP A 8 -71.63 38.53 -28.85
CA TRP A 8 -70.20 38.64 -28.56
C TRP A 8 -69.96 39.24 -27.17
N GLY A 9 -70.65 40.33 -26.81
CA GLY A 9 -70.56 40.92 -25.47
C GLY A 9 -70.98 39.97 -24.35
N VAL A 10 -72.07 39.21 -24.53
CA VAL A 10 -72.55 38.21 -23.55
C VAL A 10 -71.65 36.99 -23.50
N ASP A 11 -71.09 36.53 -24.61
CA ASP A 11 -70.17 35.39 -24.67
C ASP A 11 -68.77 35.76 -24.11
N GLN A 12 -68.33 37.02 -24.26
CA GLN A 12 -67.18 37.56 -23.54
C GLN A 12 -67.47 37.62 -22.03
N ILE A 13 -68.61 38.17 -21.61
CA ILE A 13 -69.00 38.23 -20.20
C ILE A 13 -69.17 36.83 -19.59
N LYS A 14 -69.62 35.81 -20.34
CA LYS A 14 -69.66 34.41 -19.87
C LYS A 14 -68.26 33.80 -19.71
N LYS A 15 -67.31 34.11 -20.59
CA LYS A 15 -65.89 33.73 -20.40
C LYS A 15 -65.22 34.44 -19.23
N PHE A 16 -65.63 35.66 -18.90
CA PHE A 16 -65.16 36.39 -17.72
C PHE A 16 -65.92 36.04 -16.42
N GLY A 17 -67.16 35.56 -16.52
CA GLY A 17 -68.06 35.27 -15.39
C GLY A 17 -67.75 33.96 -14.65
N GLU A 18 -66.93 33.09 -15.24
CA GLU A 18 -66.42 31.88 -14.58
C GLU A 18 -65.08 32.10 -13.87
N GLY A 19 -64.49 33.30 -13.98
CA GLY A 19 -63.21 33.68 -13.39
C GLY A 19 -62.00 33.03 -14.09
N PHE A 20 -60.84 33.67 -14.01
CA PHE A 20 -59.60 33.07 -14.48
C PHE A 20 -59.17 31.93 -13.52
N LEU A 21 -58.50 30.92 -14.07
CA LEU A 21 -57.93 29.82 -13.30
C LEU A 21 -56.48 30.15 -12.91
N PRO A 22 -56.06 29.88 -11.65
CA PRO A 22 -54.66 30.03 -11.27
C PRO A 22 -53.72 29.16 -12.11
N GLN A 23 -52.45 29.54 -12.19
CA GLN A 23 -51.43 28.72 -12.85
C GLN A 23 -51.14 27.43 -12.05
N ASN A 24 -50.28 26.55 -12.58
CA ASN A 24 -49.81 25.40 -11.83
C ASN A 24 -48.90 25.85 -10.68
N MET A 25 -48.77 24.99 -9.67
CA MET A 25 -47.85 25.21 -8.54
C MET A 25 -46.43 25.46 -9.04
N ARG A 26 -45.68 26.29 -8.30
CA ARG A 26 -44.26 26.53 -8.58
C ARG A 26 -43.38 25.43 -7.99
N LYS A 27 -43.84 24.77 -6.92
CA LYS A 27 -43.22 23.61 -6.27
C LYS A 27 -44.32 22.73 -5.67
N PHE A 28 -44.20 21.42 -5.83
CA PHE A 28 -45.01 20.45 -5.11
C PHE A 28 -44.22 19.14 -5.01
N HIS A 29 -43.75 18.81 -3.82
CA HIS A 29 -42.88 17.67 -3.59
C HIS A 29 -43.31 16.95 -2.32
N ALA A 30 -43.49 15.64 -2.40
CA ALA A 30 -43.83 14.78 -1.28
C ALA A 30 -42.72 13.74 -1.11
N ILE A 31 -42.22 13.59 0.12
CA ILE A 31 -41.19 12.61 0.47
C ILE A 31 -41.61 11.84 1.72
N GLN A 32 -41.31 10.55 1.75
CA GLN A 32 -41.41 9.78 2.97
C GLN A 32 -40.41 10.32 4.00
N SER A 33 -40.88 10.60 5.22
CA SER A 33 -40.04 11.07 6.33
C SER A 33 -39.88 10.04 7.44
N SER A 34 -40.83 9.11 7.60
CA SER A 34 -40.75 7.94 8.47
C SER A 34 -41.58 6.80 7.89
N THR A 35 -41.72 5.68 8.59
CA THR A 35 -42.57 4.55 8.18
C THR A 35 -44.08 4.84 8.24
N ASP A 36 -44.48 5.99 8.78
CA ASP A 36 -45.88 6.39 8.96
C ASP A 36 -46.15 7.86 8.58
N THR A 37 -45.14 8.60 8.10
CA THR A 37 -45.28 10.01 7.73
C THR A 37 -44.71 10.37 6.36
N VAL A 38 -45.38 11.32 5.71
CA VAL A 38 -44.94 11.99 4.47
C VAL A 38 -44.86 13.49 4.71
N ASN A 39 -43.73 14.08 4.34
CA ASN A 39 -43.53 15.52 4.33
C ASN A 39 -43.82 16.08 2.94
N ILE A 40 -44.74 17.05 2.85
CA ILE A 40 -45.06 17.75 1.61
C ILE A 40 -44.56 19.19 1.70
N THR A 41 -43.72 19.59 0.76
CA THR A 41 -43.32 21.00 0.55
C THR A 41 -43.91 21.51 -0.75
N PHE A 42 -44.45 22.73 -0.72
CA PHE A 42 -45.08 23.30 -1.89
C PHE A 42 -45.01 24.83 -1.90
N LEU A 43 -45.13 25.38 -3.11
CA LEU A 43 -45.17 26.81 -3.34
C LEU A 43 -46.26 27.14 -4.35
N GLU A 44 -47.21 27.95 -3.92
CA GLU A 44 -48.38 28.34 -4.72
C GLU A 44 -47.98 29.16 -5.95
N PRO A 45 -48.84 29.22 -6.97
CA PRO A 45 -48.65 30.09 -8.12
C PRO A 45 -48.61 31.56 -7.70
N GLN A 46 -47.98 32.39 -8.52
CA GLN A 46 -48.12 33.84 -8.38
C GLN A 46 -49.44 34.31 -8.99
N ASP A 47 -49.87 35.50 -8.57
CA ASP A 47 -50.96 36.23 -9.23
C ASP A 47 -50.70 36.38 -10.73
N THR A 48 -51.77 36.35 -11.51
CA THR A 48 -51.66 36.61 -12.95
C THR A 48 -51.78 38.11 -13.18
N VAL A 49 -50.66 38.72 -13.58
CA VAL A 49 -50.56 40.15 -13.87
C VAL A 49 -50.33 40.34 -15.37
N ILE A 50 -51.16 41.17 -16.01
CA ILE A 50 -50.97 41.62 -17.39
C ILE A 50 -51.01 43.14 -17.38
N GLU A 51 -50.02 43.79 -18.01
CA GLU A 51 -49.95 45.26 -18.10
C GLU A 51 -50.05 45.98 -16.73
N ASN A 52 -49.41 45.43 -15.70
CA ASN A 52 -49.43 45.92 -14.31
C ASN A 52 -50.82 45.91 -13.62
N GLN A 53 -51.78 45.16 -14.15
CA GLN A 53 -53.07 44.91 -13.50
C GLN A 53 -53.18 43.44 -13.08
N ILE A 54 -53.62 43.19 -11.84
CA ILE A 54 -53.91 41.85 -11.34
C ILE A 54 -55.21 41.38 -12.00
N LEU A 55 -55.10 40.41 -12.90
CA LEU A 55 -56.25 39.76 -13.55
C LEU A 55 -56.78 38.58 -12.73
N LEU A 56 -55.92 38.00 -11.90
CA LEU A 56 -56.24 36.92 -10.99
C LEU A 56 -55.37 37.03 -9.75
N ALA A 57 -56.03 37.17 -8.59
CA ALA A 57 -55.42 37.01 -7.29
C ALA A 57 -55.56 35.54 -6.84
N VAL A 58 -54.45 34.89 -6.52
CA VAL A 58 -54.43 33.56 -5.92
C VAL A 58 -54.82 33.69 -4.46
N LYS A 59 -55.87 32.99 -4.05
CA LYS A 59 -56.35 33.02 -2.65
C LYS A 59 -55.70 31.93 -1.81
N GLY A 60 -55.46 30.76 -2.39
CA GLY A 60 -54.92 29.64 -1.66
C GLY A 60 -54.77 28.37 -2.50
N VAL A 61 -54.44 27.28 -1.84
CA VAL A 61 -54.33 25.94 -2.44
C VAL A 61 -54.98 24.90 -1.53
N ALA A 62 -55.85 24.08 -2.12
CA ALA A 62 -56.33 22.87 -1.48
C ALA A 62 -55.40 21.71 -1.83
N VAL A 63 -54.75 21.10 -0.83
CA VAL A 63 -53.92 19.91 -1.01
C VAL A 63 -54.71 18.69 -0.55
N LEU A 64 -54.90 17.74 -1.45
CA LEU A 64 -55.67 16.52 -1.20
C LEU A 64 -54.78 15.29 -1.33
N MET A 65 -55.16 14.24 -0.61
CA MET A 65 -54.61 12.89 -0.69
C MET A 65 -55.69 11.90 -1.12
N LYS A 66 -55.30 10.91 -1.92
CA LYS A 66 -56.16 9.79 -2.30
C LYS A 66 -55.33 8.52 -2.53
N GLU A 67 -55.90 7.38 -2.19
CA GLU A 67 -55.31 6.07 -2.44
C GLU A 67 -55.71 5.53 -3.83
N GLY A 68 -54.80 4.76 -4.44
CA GLY A 68 -55.00 4.10 -5.73
C GLY A 68 -54.99 4.99 -6.98
N SER A 69 -55.17 6.31 -6.85
CA SER A 69 -55.01 7.27 -7.94
C SER A 69 -54.95 8.71 -7.44
N TYR A 70 -54.38 9.61 -8.26
CA TYR A 70 -54.42 11.05 -8.00
C TYR A 70 -55.86 11.59 -7.84
N PRO A 71 -56.11 12.48 -6.86
CA PRO A 71 -57.31 13.31 -6.83
C PRO A 71 -57.55 13.99 -8.18
N LYS A 72 -58.77 13.95 -8.70
CA LYS A 72 -59.13 14.55 -9.99
C LYS A 72 -59.61 16.00 -9.89
N HIS A 73 -60.09 16.41 -8.72
CA HIS A 73 -60.60 17.75 -8.43
C HIS A 73 -60.51 18.04 -6.93
N HIS A 74 -60.74 19.29 -6.53
CA HIS A 74 -60.61 19.81 -5.14
C HIS A 74 -61.56 19.19 -4.09
N LYS A 75 -62.32 18.14 -4.46
CA LYS A 75 -63.24 17.38 -3.59
C LYS A 75 -63.09 15.86 -3.76
N ASP A 76 -62.07 15.41 -4.51
CA ASP A 76 -61.86 13.98 -4.84
C ASP A 76 -60.76 13.38 -3.98
N GLY A 77 -61.07 13.07 -2.71
CA GLY A 77 -60.11 12.52 -1.75
C GLY A 77 -60.26 13.15 -0.37
N VAL A 78 -59.24 12.96 0.46
CA VAL A 78 -59.14 13.57 1.79
C VAL A 78 -58.45 14.93 1.66
N LEU A 79 -59.07 16.00 2.16
CA LEU A 79 -58.44 17.31 2.26
C LEU A 79 -57.41 17.30 3.39
N LEU A 80 -56.13 17.47 3.04
CA LEU A 80 -55.05 17.57 4.02
C LEU A 80 -54.95 18.99 4.58
N ILE A 81 -55.00 19.98 3.69
CA ILE A 81 -54.98 21.39 4.07
C ILE A 81 -55.64 22.27 3.00
N ASP A 82 -56.29 23.33 3.45
CA ASP A 82 -56.65 24.49 2.63
C ASP A 82 -55.75 25.66 3.04
N ASN A 83 -54.62 25.83 2.35
CA ASN A 83 -53.63 26.85 2.71
C ASN A 83 -53.97 28.19 2.06
N THR A 84 -54.24 29.20 2.88
CA THR A 84 -54.48 30.60 2.46
C THR A 84 -53.32 31.53 2.80
N THR A 85 -52.31 31.04 3.51
CA THR A 85 -51.08 31.78 3.81
C THR A 85 -50.00 31.37 2.81
N LEU A 86 -49.95 32.06 1.66
CA LEU A 86 -49.06 31.70 0.55
C LEU A 86 -47.59 31.66 0.99
N GLY A 87 -46.85 30.62 0.55
CA GLY A 87 -45.44 30.41 0.88
C GLY A 87 -45.18 29.77 2.26
N GLN A 88 -46.21 29.54 3.09
CA GLN A 88 -46.06 28.94 4.41
C GLN A 88 -45.31 27.59 4.37
N TYR A 89 -45.54 26.77 3.34
CA TYR A 89 -45.01 25.41 3.23
C TYR A 89 -43.85 25.26 2.22
N GLU A 90 -43.20 26.37 1.86
CA GLU A 90 -42.07 26.34 0.93
C GLU A 90 -40.83 25.67 1.54
N SER A 91 -40.54 26.02 2.81
CA SER A 91 -39.38 25.56 3.59
C SER A 91 -39.74 24.73 4.82
N THR A 92 -40.94 24.89 5.38
CA THR A 92 -41.43 24.08 6.51
C THR A 92 -42.49 23.11 5.98
N PRO A 93 -42.28 21.79 6.03
CA PRO A 93 -43.17 20.84 5.38
C PRO A 93 -44.52 20.72 6.10
N LEU A 94 -45.56 20.40 5.33
CA LEU A 94 -46.80 19.82 5.84
C LEU A 94 -46.53 18.35 6.17
N VAL A 95 -46.71 17.97 7.43
CA VAL A 95 -46.55 16.57 7.87
C VAL A 95 -47.90 15.85 7.71
N VAL A 96 -47.90 14.76 6.96
CA VAL A 96 -49.06 13.88 6.77
C VAL A 96 -48.78 12.57 7.50
N GLU A 97 -49.57 12.26 8.52
CA GLU A 97 -49.39 11.12 9.42
C GLU A 97 -50.38 9.97 9.10
N ASN A 98 -50.17 8.81 9.74
CA ASN A 98 -50.99 7.60 9.60
C ASN A 98 -50.89 6.96 8.21
N MET A 99 -49.70 7.00 7.61
CA MET A 99 -49.42 6.26 6.39
C MET A 99 -49.16 4.77 6.71
N GLU A 100 -49.54 3.88 5.80
CA GLU A 100 -49.36 2.44 5.95
C GLU A 100 -48.18 1.94 5.10
N MET A 101 -47.39 1.01 5.64
CA MET A 101 -46.28 0.39 4.92
C MET A 101 -46.76 -0.32 3.65
N GLU A 102 -45.92 -0.29 2.60
CA GLU A 102 -46.14 -0.87 1.28
C GLU A 102 -47.39 -0.34 0.56
N HIS A 103 -47.91 0.82 0.99
CA HIS A 103 -49.03 1.51 0.32
C HIS A 103 -48.56 2.77 -0.42
N THR A 104 -49.15 3.00 -1.60
CA THR A 104 -48.90 4.19 -2.41
C THR A 104 -50.00 5.24 -2.21
N TYR A 105 -49.59 6.42 -1.78
CA TYR A 105 -50.44 7.60 -1.60
C TYR A 105 -50.22 8.60 -2.73
N TYR A 106 -51.32 9.14 -3.25
CA TYR A 106 -51.30 10.12 -4.33
C TYR A 106 -51.77 11.48 -3.81
N PHE A 107 -50.94 12.49 -4.00
CA PHE A 107 -51.17 13.86 -3.55
C PHE A 107 -51.40 14.78 -4.74
N ALA A 108 -52.35 15.72 -4.61
CA ALA A 108 -52.58 16.75 -5.60
C ALA A 108 -52.90 18.10 -4.96
N ALA A 109 -52.35 19.17 -5.53
CA ALA A 109 -52.60 20.55 -5.17
C ALA A 109 -53.54 21.21 -6.20
N PHE A 110 -54.57 21.87 -5.69
CA PHE A 110 -55.55 22.62 -6.47
C PHE A 110 -55.52 24.09 -6.04
N PRO A 111 -54.63 24.92 -6.62
CA PRO A 111 -54.62 26.34 -6.33
C PRO A 111 -55.90 26.99 -6.84
N TYR A 112 -56.44 27.96 -6.10
CA TYR A 112 -57.69 28.62 -6.43
C TYR A 112 -57.63 30.14 -6.26
N SER A 113 -58.44 30.85 -7.05
CA SER A 113 -58.51 32.31 -7.04
C SER A 113 -59.44 32.85 -5.94
N GLU A 114 -59.39 34.15 -5.66
CA GLU A 114 -60.34 34.80 -4.73
C GLU A 114 -61.81 34.58 -5.09
N ASN A 115 -62.10 34.39 -6.38
CA ASN A 115 -63.44 34.12 -6.91
C ASN A 115 -63.86 32.64 -6.80
N GLY A 116 -63.03 31.77 -6.21
CA GLY A 116 -63.36 30.37 -5.95
C GLY A 116 -63.17 29.43 -7.15
N VAL A 117 -62.36 29.81 -8.13
CA VAL A 117 -62.06 29.00 -9.32
C VAL A 117 -60.79 28.18 -9.07
N TYR A 118 -60.88 26.86 -9.19
CA TYR A 118 -59.77 25.93 -8.92
C TYR A 118 -59.03 25.52 -10.20
N ASN A 119 -57.71 25.42 -10.12
CA ASN A 119 -56.90 24.76 -11.14
C ASN A 119 -56.91 23.24 -10.91
N GLU A 120 -57.70 22.52 -11.70
CA GLU A 120 -57.82 21.04 -11.68
C GLU A 120 -56.96 20.35 -12.74
N SER A 121 -55.92 21.04 -13.20
CA SER A 121 -54.94 20.50 -14.14
C SER A 121 -54.23 19.27 -13.59
N ARG A 122 -54.09 18.24 -14.44
CA ARG A 122 -53.32 17.01 -14.14
C ARG A 122 -51.83 17.16 -14.40
N ASN A 123 -51.33 18.40 -14.40
CA ASN A 123 -49.92 18.68 -14.64
C ASN A 123 -49.06 18.07 -13.53
N ALA A 124 -47.87 17.58 -13.89
CA ALA A 124 -46.93 17.00 -12.93
C ALA A 124 -46.51 18.00 -11.82
N LEU A 125 -46.51 19.31 -12.10
CA LEU A 125 -46.20 20.34 -11.11
C LEU A 125 -47.22 20.42 -9.97
N ASN A 126 -48.44 19.89 -10.15
CA ASN A 126 -49.50 19.95 -9.14
C ASN A 126 -49.64 18.64 -8.36
N ARG A 127 -48.80 17.63 -8.58
CA ARG A 127 -49.06 16.29 -8.05
C ARG A 127 -47.77 15.55 -7.70
N ALA A 128 -47.85 14.71 -6.69
CA ALA A 128 -46.76 13.84 -6.25
C ALA A 128 -47.35 12.53 -5.74
N GLU A 129 -46.62 11.42 -5.84
CA GLU A 129 -46.99 10.14 -5.24
C GLU A 129 -45.84 9.64 -4.39
N VAL A 130 -46.15 8.95 -3.30
CA VAL A 130 -45.18 8.35 -2.39
C VAL A 130 -45.65 6.96 -2.05
N THR A 131 -44.79 5.96 -2.26
CA THR A 131 -44.96 4.63 -1.66
C THR A 131 -44.18 4.58 -0.37
N ILE A 132 -44.83 4.16 0.71
CA ILE A 132 -44.19 4.01 2.00
C ILE A 132 -43.48 2.66 2.03
N HIS A 133 -42.18 2.67 2.29
CA HIS A 133 -41.41 1.46 2.50
C HIS A 133 -40.81 1.43 3.90
N GLU A 134 -40.31 0.26 4.31
CA GLU A 134 -39.40 0.18 5.45
C GLU A 134 -38.14 1.06 5.21
N GLY A 135 -37.47 1.44 6.30
CA GLY A 135 -36.19 2.16 6.21
C GLY A 135 -35.12 1.34 5.47
N GLU A 136 -33.96 1.95 5.20
CA GLU A 136 -32.86 1.19 4.62
C GLU A 136 -32.27 0.25 5.68
N THR A 137 -32.06 -1.02 5.32
CA THR A 137 -31.29 -1.95 6.14
C THR A 137 -29.85 -1.99 5.63
N VAL A 138 -28.90 -1.80 6.54
CA VAL A 138 -27.47 -1.89 6.24
C VAL A 138 -26.92 -3.16 6.83
N THR A 139 -26.52 -4.10 5.99
CA THR A 139 -25.81 -5.32 6.38
C THR A 139 -24.31 -5.12 6.25
N VAL A 140 -23.56 -5.46 7.28
CA VAL A 140 -22.10 -5.49 7.24
C VAL A 140 -21.64 -6.94 7.37
N ASN A 141 -20.97 -7.43 6.33
CA ASN A 141 -20.28 -8.70 6.33
C ASN A 141 -18.83 -8.46 6.79
N VAL A 142 -18.46 -9.06 7.92
CA VAL A 142 -17.10 -9.02 8.43
C VAL A 142 -16.47 -10.37 8.13
N ASN A 143 -15.42 -10.36 7.31
CA ASN A 143 -14.66 -11.56 6.95
C ASN A 143 -13.29 -11.50 7.63
N VAL A 144 -12.93 -12.57 8.33
CA VAL A 144 -11.61 -12.73 8.95
C VAL A 144 -10.92 -13.91 8.26
N ASP A 145 -9.82 -13.66 7.57
CA ASP A 145 -9.10 -14.67 6.78
C ASP A 145 -8.50 -15.79 7.65
N ASN A 146 -8.09 -15.45 8.87
CA ASN A 146 -7.55 -16.33 9.86
C ASN A 146 -8.03 -15.89 11.24
N ALA A 147 -8.90 -16.67 11.89
CA ALA A 147 -9.46 -16.33 13.19
C ALA A 147 -8.47 -16.50 14.36
N ASP A 148 -7.31 -17.13 14.15
CA ASP A 148 -6.33 -17.39 15.20
C ASP A 148 -5.64 -16.09 15.63
N GLY A 149 -6.12 -15.52 16.73
CA GLY A 149 -5.61 -14.26 17.30
C GLY A 149 -6.52 -13.06 17.07
N PHE A 150 -7.65 -13.22 16.37
CA PHE A 150 -8.66 -12.17 16.24
C PHE A 150 -9.44 -12.04 17.56
N THR A 151 -9.37 -10.89 18.20
CA THR A 151 -10.02 -10.66 19.51
C THR A 151 -11.46 -10.19 19.36
N SER A 152 -11.64 -8.93 18.96
CA SER A 152 -12.91 -8.35 18.59
C SER A 152 -12.65 -7.07 17.79
N ALA A 153 -13.64 -6.64 17.01
CA ALA A 153 -13.65 -5.34 16.36
C ALA A 153 -14.98 -4.63 16.59
N ALA A 154 -14.91 -3.36 16.98
CA ALA A 154 -16.04 -2.45 16.93
C ALA A 154 -16.31 -2.07 15.48
N ILE A 155 -17.54 -2.31 15.01
CA ILE A 155 -18.07 -1.76 13.78
C ILE A 155 -18.98 -0.60 14.15
N VAL A 156 -18.66 0.59 13.64
CA VAL A 156 -19.38 1.82 13.98
C VAL A 156 -20.03 2.38 12.73
N LEU A 157 -21.36 2.50 12.77
CA LEU A 157 -22.15 3.29 11.84
C LEU A 157 -22.28 4.70 12.42
N HIS A 158 -21.65 5.69 11.77
CA HIS A 158 -21.75 7.09 12.15
C HIS A 158 -22.84 7.79 11.35
N ASN A 159 -23.78 8.44 12.03
CA ASN A 159 -24.76 9.32 11.43
C ASN A 159 -24.20 10.73 11.29
N VAL A 160 -23.87 11.13 10.07
CA VAL A 160 -23.31 12.44 9.75
C VAL A 160 -24.33 13.56 10.00
N THR A 161 -25.63 13.28 9.82
CA THR A 161 -26.69 14.27 9.99
C THR A 161 -26.93 14.62 11.46
N THR A 162 -26.91 13.65 12.37
CA THR A 162 -27.17 13.86 13.80
C THR A 162 -25.91 13.91 14.66
N GLY A 163 -24.80 13.35 14.18
CA GLY A 163 -23.56 13.14 14.92
C GLY A 163 -23.59 11.95 15.88
N GLU A 164 -24.59 11.08 15.79
CA GLU A 164 -24.76 9.91 16.66
C GLU A 164 -24.11 8.64 16.06
N ASP A 165 -23.62 7.75 16.94
CA ASP A 165 -22.99 6.49 16.56
C ASP A 165 -23.84 5.29 17.00
N GLN A 166 -23.96 4.30 16.11
CA GLN A 166 -24.36 2.94 16.45
C GLN A 166 -23.14 2.03 16.38
N THR A 167 -22.84 1.29 17.46
CA THR A 167 -21.66 0.40 17.53
C THR A 167 -22.06 -1.04 17.80
N GLN A 168 -21.45 -1.98 17.08
CA GLN A 168 -21.56 -3.43 17.35
C GLN A 168 -20.18 -4.07 17.39
N GLU A 169 -19.94 -4.95 18.36
CA GLU A 169 -18.69 -5.72 18.48
C GLU A 169 -18.82 -7.07 17.79
N VAL A 170 -17.82 -7.44 17.00
CA VAL A 170 -17.74 -8.76 16.35
C VAL A 170 -16.48 -9.51 16.79
N GLY A 171 -16.60 -10.80 17.10
CA GLY A 171 -15.49 -11.65 17.59
C GLY A 171 -14.83 -12.52 16.52
N GLY A 172 -15.13 -12.28 15.24
CA GLY A 172 -14.66 -13.10 14.11
C GLY A 172 -15.55 -12.91 12.89
N THR A 173 -15.46 -13.83 11.92
CA THR A 173 -16.32 -13.78 10.72
C THR A 173 -17.79 -13.77 11.13
N SER A 174 -18.50 -12.69 10.76
CA SER A 174 -19.83 -12.38 11.26
C SER A 174 -20.62 -11.57 10.25
N GLN A 175 -21.94 -11.60 10.37
CA GLN A 175 -22.84 -10.71 9.66
C GLN A 175 -23.65 -9.94 10.71
N ILE A 176 -23.64 -8.61 10.61
CA ILE A 176 -24.39 -7.72 11.49
C ILE A 176 -25.26 -6.78 10.66
N GLY A 177 -26.32 -6.25 11.27
CA GLY A 177 -27.24 -5.32 10.63
C GLY A 177 -27.39 -4.04 11.44
N PHE A 178 -27.46 -2.90 10.76
CA PHE A 178 -27.85 -1.61 11.32
C PHE A 178 -29.14 -1.13 10.67
N ASN A 179 -29.97 -0.46 11.47
CA ASN A 179 -31.13 0.28 10.98
C ASN A 179 -30.74 1.75 10.83
N VAL A 180 -31.02 2.34 9.67
CA VAL A 180 -30.76 3.75 9.38
C VAL A 180 -32.06 4.48 9.11
N ASN A 181 -32.14 5.75 9.53
CA ASN A 181 -33.28 6.59 9.17
C ASN A 181 -33.10 7.13 7.76
N ILE A 182 -34.18 7.14 6.99
CA ILE A 182 -34.18 7.64 5.62
C ILE A 182 -33.90 9.14 5.56
N ASN A 183 -33.30 9.60 4.46
CA ASN A 183 -32.88 10.99 4.22
C ASN A 183 -31.75 11.52 5.13
N GLU A 184 -31.12 10.66 5.93
CA GLU A 184 -29.92 10.99 6.71
C GLU A 184 -28.66 10.39 6.06
N GLU A 185 -27.51 11.00 6.35
CA GLU A 185 -26.21 10.63 5.79
C GLU A 185 -25.39 9.80 6.78
N TYR A 186 -24.73 8.75 6.29
CA TYR A 186 -23.99 7.79 7.10
C TYR A 186 -22.66 7.37 6.47
N TYR A 187 -21.71 6.94 7.30
CA TYR A 187 -20.58 6.10 6.88
C TYR A 187 -20.31 5.03 7.94
N ILE A 188 -19.55 4.00 7.58
CA ILE A 188 -19.21 2.89 8.49
C ILE A 188 -17.69 2.80 8.63
N THR A 189 -17.22 2.60 9.86
CA THR A 189 -15.82 2.30 10.18
C THR A 189 -15.69 0.95 10.87
N ALA A 190 -14.49 0.38 10.79
CA ALA A 190 -14.12 -0.84 11.48
C ALA A 190 -12.88 -0.56 12.33
N ALA A 191 -12.91 -0.93 13.62
CA ALA A 191 -11.80 -0.67 14.53
C ALA A 191 -10.58 -1.53 14.21
N ALA A 192 -9.38 -0.98 14.44
CA ALA A 192 -8.15 -1.73 14.26
C ALA A 192 -8.06 -2.94 15.21
N VAL A 193 -7.66 -4.09 14.68
CA VAL A 193 -7.36 -5.30 15.45
C VAL A 193 -5.87 -5.61 15.31
N ASN A 194 -5.18 -5.81 16.43
CA ASN A 194 -3.75 -6.11 16.42
C ASN A 194 -3.49 -7.39 15.62
N GLY A 195 -2.51 -7.39 14.71
CA GLY A 195 -2.27 -8.52 13.83
C GLY A 195 -3.07 -8.54 12.53
N TYR A 196 -3.94 -7.55 12.29
CA TYR A 196 -4.77 -7.50 11.08
C TYR A 196 -4.67 -6.15 10.38
N LYS A 197 -4.85 -6.15 9.06
CA LYS A 197 -5.11 -4.94 8.28
C LYS A 197 -6.49 -4.42 8.68
N THR A 198 -6.56 -3.13 8.99
CA THR A 198 -7.83 -2.46 9.30
C THR A 198 -8.57 -2.20 8.00
N PRO A 199 -9.85 -2.57 7.89
CA PRO A 199 -10.68 -2.22 6.75
C PRO A 199 -10.80 -0.70 6.59
N ASP A 200 -10.85 -0.25 5.34
CA ASP A 200 -11.06 1.17 5.04
C ASP A 200 -12.49 1.60 5.41
N GLN A 201 -12.65 2.86 5.81
CA GLN A 201 -13.97 3.46 6.01
C GLN A 201 -14.76 3.42 4.69
N THR A 202 -16.07 3.20 4.78
CA THR A 202 -16.95 3.35 3.61
C THR A 202 -17.03 4.80 3.13
N GLU A 203 -17.39 4.99 1.86
CA GLU A 203 -17.89 6.28 1.41
C GLU A 203 -19.16 6.66 2.17
N THR A 204 -19.42 7.97 2.27
CA THR A 204 -20.66 8.50 2.84
C THR A 204 -21.84 8.20 1.91
N PHE A 205 -22.98 7.83 2.47
CA PHE A 205 -24.21 7.58 1.72
C PHE A 205 -25.44 8.17 2.42
N THR A 206 -26.45 8.57 1.63
CA THR A 206 -27.77 8.96 2.14
C THR A 206 -28.70 7.75 2.12
N ALA A 207 -29.36 7.47 3.24
CA ALA A 207 -30.29 6.35 3.36
C ALA A 207 -31.61 6.61 2.62
N ALA A 208 -32.15 5.58 1.96
CA ALA A 208 -33.37 5.69 1.15
C ALA A 208 -34.40 4.58 1.46
N ALA A 209 -35.68 4.93 1.44
CA ALA A 209 -36.75 3.99 1.78
C ALA A 209 -36.84 2.81 0.78
N GLY A 210 -36.98 1.58 1.30
CA GLY A 210 -37.11 0.35 0.49
C GLY A 210 -35.78 -0.20 -0.05
N TYR A 211 -34.65 0.36 0.34
CA TYR A 211 -33.33 -0.11 -0.08
C TYR A 211 -32.69 -1.06 0.93
N SER A 212 -31.74 -1.87 0.45
CA SER A 212 -30.83 -2.62 1.30
C SER A 212 -29.40 -2.43 0.79
N ARG A 213 -28.47 -2.29 1.73
CA ARG A 213 -27.05 -2.08 1.45
C ARG A 213 -26.22 -3.16 2.13
N THR A 214 -25.24 -3.67 1.40
CA THR A 214 -24.25 -4.60 1.93
C THR A 214 -22.87 -3.98 1.86
N VAL A 215 -22.15 -4.03 2.96
CA VAL A 215 -20.75 -3.57 3.10
C VAL A 215 -19.89 -4.76 3.49
N GLU A 216 -18.70 -4.85 2.90
CA GLU A 216 -17.72 -5.90 3.19
C GLU A 216 -16.53 -5.29 3.94
N PHE A 217 -16.24 -5.84 5.12
CA PHE A 217 -15.03 -5.53 5.87
C PHE A 217 -14.17 -6.77 6.00
N ASN A 218 -13.00 -6.73 5.38
CA ASN A 218 -12.07 -7.85 5.36
C ASN A 218 -10.90 -7.57 6.31
N TYR A 219 -10.84 -8.30 7.41
CA TYR A 219 -9.66 -8.36 8.27
C TYR A 219 -8.72 -9.41 7.72
N ILE A 220 -7.60 -8.94 7.17
CA ILE A 220 -6.54 -9.76 6.59
C ILE A 220 -5.42 -9.81 7.61
N ARG A 221 -5.01 -11.02 8.02
CA ARG A 221 -3.89 -11.20 8.95
C ARG A 221 -2.63 -10.61 8.34
N ARG A 222 -1.88 -9.88 9.15
CA ARG A 222 -0.60 -9.27 8.79
C ARG A 222 0.44 -9.48 9.87
N THR A 223 1.68 -9.43 9.45
CA THR A 223 2.83 -9.26 10.32
C THR A 223 3.55 -7.99 9.91
N LEU A 224 3.75 -7.06 10.85
CA LEU A 224 4.42 -5.80 10.60
C LEU A 224 5.58 -5.63 11.56
N PHE A 225 6.77 -5.54 11.00
CA PHE A 225 7.97 -5.18 11.73
C PHE A 225 8.41 -3.77 11.37
N GLY A 226 9.12 -3.12 12.29
CA GLY A 226 9.69 -1.82 12.01
C GLY A 226 10.81 -1.42 12.95
N TYR A 227 11.55 -0.42 12.49
CA TYR A 227 12.41 0.38 13.33
C TYR A 227 12.40 1.83 12.86
N TYR A 228 12.83 2.73 13.73
CA TYR A 228 13.29 4.04 13.31
C TYR A 228 14.75 4.28 13.71
N GLU A 229 15.45 5.05 12.89
CA GLU A 229 16.76 5.60 13.18
C GLU A 229 16.62 7.05 13.67
N ASP A 230 17.13 7.34 14.87
CA ASP A 230 17.27 8.70 15.39
C ASP A 230 18.54 9.35 14.81
N LYS A 231 18.35 10.41 14.02
CA LYS A 231 19.45 11.14 13.40
C LYS A 231 20.24 12.01 14.37
N THR A 232 19.73 12.24 15.58
CA THR A 232 20.41 13.04 16.61
C THR A 232 21.37 12.20 17.46
N ASP A 233 21.21 10.89 17.47
CA ASP A 233 22.09 9.97 18.16
C ASP A 233 23.18 9.43 17.21
N SER A 234 24.44 9.63 17.59
CA SER A 234 25.59 9.13 16.84
C SER A 234 25.95 7.69 17.17
N ASN A 235 25.46 7.10 18.26
CA ASN A 235 25.82 5.75 18.67
C ASN A 235 25.04 4.72 17.82
N PRO A 236 25.73 3.81 17.11
CA PRO A 236 25.11 2.90 16.14
C PRO A 236 24.09 1.91 16.74
N GLU A 237 24.16 1.64 18.04
CA GLU A 237 23.26 0.73 18.77
C GLU A 237 22.04 1.46 19.32
N THR A 238 22.24 2.59 20.00
CA THR A 238 21.14 3.28 20.69
C THR A 238 20.29 4.14 19.75
N ARG A 239 20.81 4.48 18.56
CA ARG A 239 20.06 5.23 17.55
C ARG A 239 18.97 4.43 16.85
N ILE A 240 18.97 3.10 16.97
CA ILE A 240 17.97 2.22 16.34
C ILE A 240 16.95 1.76 17.38
N HIS A 241 15.68 2.05 17.12
CA HIS A 241 14.56 1.74 18.00
C HIS A 241 13.57 0.84 17.28
N TYR A 242 13.33 -0.35 17.83
CA TYR A 242 12.24 -1.19 17.36
C TYR A 242 10.87 -0.58 17.69
N ILE A 243 9.92 -0.88 16.80
CA ILE A 243 8.52 -0.47 16.88
C ILE A 243 7.65 -1.63 16.37
N GLU A 244 6.33 -1.44 16.32
CA GLU A 244 5.39 -2.45 15.80
C GLU A 244 5.49 -3.80 16.55
N MET A 245 5.36 -4.92 15.84
CA MET A 245 5.31 -6.24 16.47
C MET A 245 6.66 -6.73 17.01
N ASN A 246 7.76 -6.05 16.68
CA ASN A 246 9.10 -6.36 17.19
C ASN A 246 9.60 -5.35 18.24
N ALA A 247 8.73 -4.48 18.78
CA ALA A 247 9.12 -3.44 19.74
C ALA A 247 9.92 -3.97 20.94
N ASP A 248 9.57 -5.16 21.44
CA ASP A 248 10.17 -5.78 22.62
C ASP A 248 11.18 -6.89 22.29
N PHE A 249 11.53 -7.10 21.02
CA PHE A 249 12.42 -8.21 20.63
C PHE A 249 13.87 -7.94 21.05
N ALA A 250 14.52 -8.98 21.59
CA ALA A 250 15.97 -9.05 21.67
C ALA A 250 16.56 -9.23 20.25
N PRO A 251 17.53 -8.38 19.85
CA PRO A 251 18.04 -8.41 18.49
C PRO A 251 19.00 -9.60 18.26
N MET A 252 19.11 -10.03 17.00
CA MET A 252 20.11 -11.00 16.56
C MET A 252 21.53 -10.42 16.65
N ARG A 253 22.54 -11.26 16.93
CA ARG A 253 23.95 -10.84 16.97
C ARG A 253 24.88 -11.92 16.46
N CYS A 254 25.94 -11.51 15.77
CA CYS A 254 27.13 -12.33 15.60
C CYS A 254 27.73 -12.66 16.98
N VAL A 255 28.17 -13.91 17.15
CA VAL A 255 29.00 -14.28 18.30
C VAL A 255 30.43 -13.81 17.98
N ALA A 256 30.79 -12.62 18.46
CA ALA A 256 32.04 -11.91 18.16
C ALA A 256 33.30 -12.57 18.78
N THR A 257 33.51 -13.85 18.49
CA THR A 257 34.68 -14.64 18.92
C THR A 257 35.45 -15.16 17.71
N ALA A 258 36.64 -15.73 17.97
CA ALA A 258 37.41 -16.37 16.91
C ALA A 258 36.73 -17.64 16.36
N ALA A 259 35.99 -18.37 17.20
CA ALA A 259 35.21 -19.54 16.77
C ALA A 259 34.07 -19.14 15.82
N GLY A 260 33.53 -17.95 16.02
CA GLY A 260 32.35 -17.44 15.30
C GLY A 260 31.06 -18.09 15.76
N GLY A 261 29.97 -17.65 15.16
CA GLY A 261 28.62 -18.13 15.46
C GLY A 261 27.57 -17.03 15.39
N TRP A 262 26.37 -17.35 15.85
CA TRP A 262 25.23 -16.46 15.81
C TRP A 262 24.29 -16.66 17.00
N ASN A 263 23.69 -15.57 17.47
CA ASN A 263 22.59 -15.56 18.43
C ASN A 263 21.36 -14.98 17.73
N ASN A 264 20.24 -15.71 17.79
CA ASN A 264 18.99 -15.30 17.16
C ASN A 264 18.19 -14.26 17.96
N GLY A 265 18.56 -13.97 19.23
CA GLY A 265 17.70 -13.19 20.11
C GLY A 265 16.31 -13.83 20.19
N ASP A 266 15.27 -13.03 19.99
CA ASP A 266 13.88 -13.50 19.97
C ASP A 266 13.36 -13.86 18.57
N TRP A 267 14.18 -13.73 17.52
CA TRP A 267 13.76 -13.97 16.14
C TRP A 267 13.78 -15.47 15.81
N THR A 268 12.63 -16.03 15.45
CA THR A 268 12.47 -17.45 15.10
C THR A 268 11.65 -17.62 13.82
N GLU A 269 11.63 -18.82 13.24
CA GLU A 269 10.78 -19.10 12.07
C GLU A 269 9.27 -19.10 12.42
N ASP A 270 8.93 -19.27 13.69
CA ASP A 270 7.53 -19.27 14.14
C ASP A 270 6.96 -17.86 14.23
N ASN A 271 7.79 -16.87 14.61
CA ASN A 271 7.35 -15.48 14.75
C ASN A 271 7.80 -14.56 13.60
N CYS A 272 8.63 -15.03 12.67
CA CYS A 272 9.16 -14.21 11.58
C CYS A 272 9.03 -14.92 10.21
N TRP A 273 8.08 -14.46 9.39
CA TRP A 273 7.86 -15.01 8.04
C TRP A 273 9.09 -14.87 7.14
N ILE A 274 9.91 -13.84 7.38
CA ILE A 274 11.17 -13.62 6.64
C ILE A 274 12.14 -14.78 6.89
N LEU A 275 12.30 -15.20 8.15
CA LEU A 275 13.17 -16.34 8.50
C LEU A 275 12.58 -17.66 8.00
N LYS A 276 11.26 -17.83 8.13
CA LYS A 276 10.53 -19.01 7.63
C LYS A 276 10.69 -19.20 6.12
N GLY A 277 10.58 -18.11 5.36
CA GLY A 277 10.68 -18.10 3.91
C GLY A 277 12.11 -17.99 3.36
N ASN A 278 13.11 -17.69 4.20
CA ASN A 278 14.52 -17.63 3.81
C ASN A 278 15.16 -19.02 3.88
N LYS A 279 15.26 -19.68 2.72
CA LYS A 279 15.71 -21.06 2.58
C LYS A 279 16.78 -21.21 1.50
N PRO A 280 17.76 -22.12 1.67
CA PRO A 280 18.82 -22.37 0.70
C PRO A 280 18.42 -23.47 -0.30
N PHE A 281 18.65 -23.25 -1.58
CA PHE A 281 18.28 -24.16 -2.67
C PHE A 281 19.37 -24.27 -3.74
N MET A 282 19.37 -25.39 -4.45
CA MET A 282 19.90 -25.42 -5.82
C MET A 282 18.79 -25.03 -6.79
N VAL A 283 19.09 -24.08 -7.68
CA VAL A 283 18.12 -23.47 -8.61
C VAL A 283 18.63 -23.64 -10.04
N ARG A 284 17.78 -24.11 -10.94
CA ARG A 284 18.10 -24.34 -12.36
C ARG A 284 18.22 -23.02 -13.13
N TYR A 285 18.86 -23.07 -14.30
CA TYR A 285 19.00 -21.89 -15.17
C TYR A 285 17.69 -21.25 -15.62
N ASP A 286 16.59 -22.00 -15.66
CA ASP A 286 15.25 -21.48 -15.94
C ASP A 286 14.57 -20.82 -14.72
N GLY A 287 15.27 -20.75 -13.58
CA GLY A 287 14.79 -20.15 -12.33
C GLY A 287 13.93 -21.07 -11.48
N THR A 288 13.72 -22.33 -11.86
CA THR A 288 12.97 -23.29 -11.04
C THR A 288 13.82 -23.85 -9.90
N ILE A 289 13.20 -24.07 -8.74
CA ILE A 289 13.84 -24.75 -7.60
C ILE A 289 13.99 -26.24 -7.94
N ASP A 290 15.20 -26.77 -7.76
CA ASP A 290 15.50 -28.20 -7.95
C ASP A 290 15.35 -28.97 -6.64
N TYR A 291 16.07 -28.54 -5.60
CA TYR A 291 15.95 -29.10 -4.26
C TYR A 291 16.48 -28.16 -3.18
N GLU A 292 15.94 -28.30 -1.97
CA GLU A 292 16.39 -27.60 -0.76
C GLU A 292 17.71 -28.19 -0.25
N LEU A 293 18.63 -27.32 0.12
CA LEU A 293 19.88 -27.67 0.78
C LEU A 293 19.65 -27.92 2.28
N ASP A 294 20.48 -28.76 2.90
CA ASP A 294 20.46 -28.89 4.35
C ASP A 294 20.83 -27.54 4.99
N HIS A 295 20.04 -27.06 5.94
CA HIS A 295 20.21 -25.71 6.48
C HIS A 295 21.51 -25.53 7.27
N ASN A 296 22.08 -26.62 7.79
CA ASN A 296 23.29 -26.64 8.61
C ASN A 296 24.53 -27.10 7.82
N ASP A 297 24.37 -27.74 6.66
CA ASP A 297 25.48 -28.22 5.84
C ASP A 297 25.13 -28.21 4.34
N TYR A 298 25.49 -27.14 3.63
CA TYR A 298 25.14 -26.97 2.22
C TYR A 298 25.79 -27.97 1.28
N SER A 299 26.74 -28.79 1.73
CA SER A 299 27.26 -29.92 0.95
C SER A 299 26.24 -31.06 0.83
N LYS A 300 25.10 -30.96 1.52
CA LYS A 300 24.03 -31.95 1.54
C LYS A 300 22.70 -31.37 1.09
N LYS A 301 21.84 -32.25 0.57
CA LYS A 301 20.42 -31.94 0.34
C LYS A 301 19.67 -32.08 1.66
N LYS A 302 18.58 -31.33 1.84
CA LYS A 302 17.72 -31.47 3.03
C LYS A 302 17.09 -32.86 3.16
N ALA A 303 16.78 -33.49 2.02
CA ALA A 303 16.29 -34.87 1.96
C ALA A 303 17.39 -35.93 2.18
N GLY A 304 18.64 -35.52 2.41
CA GLY A 304 19.81 -36.39 2.54
C GLY A 304 20.60 -36.57 1.24
N GLY A 305 21.85 -37.04 1.37
CA GLY A 305 22.80 -37.20 0.27
C GLY A 305 23.56 -35.92 -0.10
N ALA A 306 24.54 -36.04 -1.00
CA ALA A 306 25.38 -34.93 -1.43
C ALA A 306 24.61 -33.92 -2.32
N SER A 307 24.92 -32.64 -2.18
CA SER A 307 24.42 -31.56 -3.03
C SER A 307 25.37 -31.23 -4.18
N ASP A 308 24.90 -30.38 -5.08
CA ASP A 308 25.62 -29.85 -6.23
C ASP A 308 26.26 -28.48 -5.96
N VAL A 309 26.33 -28.05 -4.70
CA VAL A 309 26.76 -26.69 -4.32
C VAL A 309 28.19 -26.36 -4.81
N SER A 310 29.04 -27.38 -4.98
CA SER A 310 30.42 -27.28 -5.49
C SER A 310 30.58 -27.89 -6.89
N ASN A 311 29.50 -28.37 -7.53
CA ASN A 311 29.54 -29.04 -8.82
C ASN A 311 29.47 -28.03 -9.96
N THR A 312 30.61 -27.72 -10.59
CA THR A 312 30.68 -26.76 -11.70
C THR A 312 29.97 -27.22 -12.97
N ALA A 313 29.69 -28.52 -13.11
CA ALA A 313 28.92 -29.08 -14.21
C ALA A 313 27.40 -28.98 -13.99
N TYR A 314 26.95 -28.65 -12.77
CA TYR A 314 25.52 -28.45 -12.48
C TYR A 314 24.95 -27.31 -13.32
N ALA A 315 23.74 -27.51 -13.84
CA ALA A 315 23.04 -26.55 -14.70
C ALA A 315 22.19 -25.57 -13.89
N GLY A 316 22.83 -24.78 -13.03
CA GLY A 316 22.14 -23.86 -12.13
C GLY A 316 23.03 -23.24 -11.05
N ASN A 317 22.47 -22.63 -10.02
CA ASN A 317 23.22 -21.93 -8.98
C ASN A 317 22.71 -22.27 -7.58
N ALA A 318 23.57 -22.11 -6.58
CA ALA A 318 23.18 -22.15 -5.18
C ALA A 318 22.62 -20.78 -4.76
N MET A 319 21.34 -20.74 -4.41
CA MET A 319 20.58 -19.52 -4.15
C MET A 319 19.83 -19.63 -2.83
N ALA A 320 19.62 -18.50 -2.18
CA ALA A 320 18.74 -18.35 -1.04
C ALA A 320 17.49 -17.57 -1.45
N THR A 321 16.35 -17.86 -0.84
CA THR A 321 15.12 -17.12 -1.10
C THR A 321 14.98 -15.95 -0.14
N ILE A 322 14.46 -14.82 -0.60
CA ILE A 322 13.91 -13.77 0.26
C ILE A 322 12.41 -13.77 -0.01
N PRO A 323 11.54 -14.09 0.97
CA PRO A 323 10.09 -14.08 0.75
C PRO A 323 9.62 -12.66 0.43
N LEU A 324 8.44 -12.53 -0.19
CA LEU A 324 7.83 -11.24 -0.47
C LEU A 324 7.77 -10.37 0.79
N ILE A 325 8.39 -9.19 0.69
CA ILE A 325 8.36 -8.17 1.73
C ILE A 325 7.92 -6.85 1.08
N TRP A 326 6.87 -6.28 1.65
CA TRP A 326 6.42 -4.93 1.34
C TRP A 326 7.08 -3.95 2.30
N VAL A 327 7.71 -2.90 1.77
CA VAL A 327 8.47 -1.93 2.57
C VAL A 327 7.87 -0.54 2.46
N LYS A 328 7.69 0.14 3.59
CA LYS A 328 7.37 1.57 3.65
C LYS A 328 8.51 2.32 4.32
N ARG A 329 8.91 3.45 3.72
CA ARG A 329 10.03 4.29 4.16
C ARG A 329 9.59 5.73 4.23
N TYR A 330 9.77 6.38 5.38
CA TYR A 330 9.47 7.81 5.51
C TYR A 330 10.32 8.46 6.60
N THR A 331 10.42 9.79 6.55
CA THR A 331 11.11 10.58 7.57
C THR A 331 10.10 11.50 8.24
N GLU A 332 10.05 11.49 9.56
CA GLU A 332 9.28 12.44 10.37
C GLU A 332 10.23 13.12 11.36
N GLY A 333 10.39 14.44 11.23
CA GLY A 333 11.36 15.19 12.02
C GLY A 333 12.79 14.65 11.87
N ASN A 334 13.39 14.22 12.99
CA ASN A 334 14.74 13.65 13.04
C ASN A 334 14.77 12.12 12.95
N LYS A 335 13.64 11.46 12.66
CA LYS A 335 13.53 10.01 12.66
C LYS A 335 13.27 9.48 11.25
N GLN A 336 14.02 8.44 10.88
CA GLN A 336 13.87 7.72 9.63
C GLN A 336 13.23 6.36 9.90
N TYR A 337 12.02 6.14 9.41
CA TYR A 337 11.20 4.96 9.69
C TYR A 337 11.29 3.95 8.55
N HIS A 338 11.53 2.69 8.91
CA HIS A 338 11.54 1.55 8.01
C HIS A 338 10.53 0.52 8.52
N LEU A 339 9.51 0.23 7.71
CA LEU A 339 8.45 -0.72 8.03
C LEU A 339 8.44 -1.87 7.01
N PHE A 340 8.24 -3.10 7.47
CA PHE A 340 8.28 -4.32 6.68
C PHE A 340 7.03 -5.14 6.96
N CYS A 341 6.27 -5.48 5.91
CA CYS A 341 5.03 -6.24 6.03
C CYS A 341 4.99 -7.42 5.06
N ASP A 342 4.28 -8.48 5.44
CA ASP A 342 3.99 -9.65 4.62
C ASP A 342 2.93 -9.38 3.53
N ILE A 343 2.12 -8.34 3.71
CA ILE A 343 1.11 -7.88 2.74
C ILE A 343 1.28 -6.39 2.39
N GLN A 344 0.66 -5.96 1.29
CA GLN A 344 0.56 -4.52 0.99
C GLN A 344 -0.53 -3.90 1.85
N LEU A 345 -0.15 -3.10 2.85
CA LEU A 345 -1.11 -2.45 3.75
C LEU A 345 -1.81 -1.28 3.08
N ASP A 346 -1.04 -0.41 2.45
CA ASP A 346 -1.51 0.78 1.72
C ASP A 346 -0.61 1.01 0.48
N GLU A 347 -0.90 2.06 -0.28
CA GLU A 347 -0.16 2.40 -1.51
C GLU A 347 1.31 2.81 -1.28
N ASP A 348 1.70 3.18 -0.05
CA ASP A 348 3.08 3.55 0.28
C ASP A 348 3.96 2.34 0.60
N PHE A 349 3.36 1.16 0.77
CA PHE A 349 4.10 -0.09 0.90
C PHE A 349 4.46 -0.62 -0.48
N HIS A 350 5.75 -0.72 -0.77
CA HIS A 350 6.27 -1.15 -2.07
C HIS A 350 7.14 -2.41 -1.96
N ALA A 351 6.95 -3.36 -2.88
CA ALA A 351 7.72 -4.60 -2.97
C ALA A 351 8.85 -4.54 -4.03
N TYR A 352 9.59 -3.43 -4.10
CA TYR A 352 10.58 -3.18 -5.16
C TYR A 352 11.61 -4.31 -5.39
N ALA A 353 12.07 -4.96 -4.32
CA ALA A 353 13.00 -6.08 -4.40
C ALA A 353 12.40 -7.32 -5.08
N HIS A 354 11.07 -7.40 -5.14
CA HIS A 354 10.25 -8.48 -5.68
C HIS A 354 9.54 -8.09 -7.00
N THR A 355 9.79 -6.89 -7.53
CA THR A 355 9.20 -6.49 -8.81
C THR A 355 10.04 -7.04 -9.96
N ARG A 356 9.38 -7.66 -10.95
CA ARG A 356 9.98 -8.11 -12.21
C ARG A 356 10.06 -6.95 -13.22
N ALA A 357 10.74 -7.18 -14.34
CA ALA A 357 10.88 -6.17 -15.40
C ALA A 357 9.53 -5.69 -16.00
N ASP A 358 8.51 -6.54 -15.97
CA ASP A 358 7.16 -6.27 -16.46
C ASP A 358 6.24 -5.61 -15.41
N GLY A 359 6.75 -5.35 -14.19
CA GLY A 359 5.98 -4.78 -13.09
C GLY A 359 5.23 -5.82 -12.23
N SER A 360 5.21 -7.10 -12.63
CA SER A 360 4.60 -8.15 -11.81
C SER A 360 5.43 -8.41 -10.54
N ILE A 361 4.76 -8.83 -9.47
CA ILE A 361 5.39 -9.14 -8.19
C ILE A 361 5.65 -10.64 -8.09
N GLU A 362 6.83 -11.02 -7.61
CA GLU A 362 7.16 -12.40 -7.30
C GLU A 362 6.89 -12.76 -5.84
N PRO A 363 6.46 -14.00 -5.54
CA PRO A 363 6.19 -14.43 -4.17
C PRO A 363 7.46 -14.52 -3.30
N TYR A 364 8.62 -14.62 -3.94
CA TYR A 364 9.95 -14.57 -3.33
C TYR A 364 10.98 -14.25 -4.42
N THR A 365 12.13 -13.68 -4.07
CA THR A 365 13.25 -13.44 -5.01
C THR A 365 14.45 -14.32 -4.65
N PHE A 366 15.31 -14.63 -5.63
CA PHE A 366 16.57 -15.33 -5.36
C PHE A 366 17.73 -14.38 -5.10
N TYR A 367 18.45 -14.68 -4.03
CA TYR A 367 19.65 -14.01 -3.56
C TYR A 367 20.83 -15.00 -3.59
N PRO A 368 22.01 -14.66 -4.15
CA PRO A 368 23.10 -15.62 -4.26
C PRO A 368 23.63 -16.07 -2.90
N MET A 369 23.96 -17.36 -2.75
CA MET A 369 24.57 -17.87 -1.53
C MET A 369 26.07 -17.54 -1.41
N PHE A 370 26.77 -17.29 -2.53
CA PHE A 370 28.20 -17.04 -2.54
C PHE A 370 28.58 -15.83 -3.40
N GLY A 371 29.83 -15.38 -3.28
CA GLY A 371 30.45 -14.49 -4.26
C GLY A 371 30.42 -15.11 -5.66
N GLY A 372 30.40 -14.27 -6.70
CA GLY A 372 30.31 -14.75 -8.07
C GLY A 372 31.63 -15.34 -8.56
N ALA A 373 31.56 -16.50 -9.19
CA ALA A 373 32.68 -17.16 -9.85
C ALA A 373 32.43 -17.27 -11.36
N LEU A 374 33.46 -17.07 -12.17
CA LEU A 374 33.35 -17.25 -13.62
C LEU A 374 33.61 -18.72 -13.97
N VAL A 375 32.55 -19.44 -14.36
CA VAL A 375 32.62 -20.87 -14.71
C VAL A 375 32.02 -21.05 -16.10
N SER A 376 32.84 -21.50 -17.05
CA SER A 376 32.42 -21.77 -18.44
C SER A 376 31.65 -20.60 -19.08
N GLY A 377 32.18 -19.37 -18.90
CA GLY A 377 31.60 -18.15 -19.46
C GLY A 377 30.33 -17.64 -18.76
N LYS A 378 29.97 -18.19 -17.60
CA LYS A 378 28.82 -17.76 -16.79
C LYS A 378 29.27 -17.27 -15.42
N LEU A 379 28.63 -16.21 -14.92
CA LEU A 379 28.77 -15.78 -13.53
C LEU A 379 27.93 -16.70 -12.67
N ARG A 380 28.53 -17.41 -11.72
CA ARG A 380 27.88 -18.48 -10.96
C ARG A 380 28.01 -18.30 -9.46
N SER A 381 26.96 -18.63 -8.72
CA SER A 381 27.00 -18.83 -7.27
C SER A 381 27.21 -20.32 -7.00
N ILE A 382 28.48 -20.72 -6.93
CA ILE A 382 28.95 -22.10 -6.73
C ILE A 382 30.17 -22.08 -5.80
N ALA A 383 30.26 -23.03 -4.88
CA ALA A 383 31.31 -23.14 -3.87
C ALA A 383 32.65 -23.66 -4.41
N GLY A 384 33.72 -23.40 -3.65
CA GLY A 384 35.09 -23.85 -3.91
C GLY A 384 35.85 -23.08 -4.98
N GLN A 385 35.24 -22.05 -5.58
CA GLN A 385 35.79 -21.32 -6.71
C GLN A 385 36.51 -20.04 -6.27
N SER A 386 37.38 -19.54 -7.13
CA SER A 386 37.91 -18.18 -7.00
C SER A 386 36.84 -17.18 -7.44
N GLN A 387 36.76 -16.06 -6.74
CA GLN A 387 35.85 -14.99 -7.13
C GLN A 387 36.24 -14.41 -8.49
N MET A 388 35.24 -14.19 -9.34
CA MET A 388 35.39 -13.40 -10.56
C MET A 388 35.88 -12.00 -10.16
N ASN A 389 36.90 -11.51 -10.83
CA ASN A 389 37.44 -10.18 -10.61
C ASN A 389 38.06 -9.67 -11.91
N SER A 390 38.50 -8.42 -11.91
CA SER A 390 39.19 -7.81 -13.05
C SER A 390 38.36 -7.85 -14.35
N GLN A 391 37.04 -7.74 -14.21
CA GLN A 391 36.10 -7.63 -15.32
C GLN A 391 35.50 -6.22 -15.36
N ALA A 392 35.24 -5.70 -16.56
CA ALA A 392 34.40 -4.53 -16.72
C ALA A 392 32.93 -4.91 -16.48
N GLY A 393 32.11 -3.99 -15.98
CA GLY A 393 30.71 -4.22 -15.64
C GLY A 393 29.88 -4.78 -16.79
N ALA A 394 30.13 -4.36 -18.03
CA ALA A 394 29.47 -4.92 -19.20
C ALA A 394 29.71 -6.43 -19.35
N ASN A 395 30.90 -6.93 -19.02
CA ASN A 395 31.20 -8.36 -19.02
C ASN A 395 30.52 -9.06 -17.84
N GLU A 396 30.54 -8.45 -16.65
CA GLU A 396 29.88 -9.00 -15.45
C GLU A 396 28.39 -9.25 -15.70
N ILE A 397 27.68 -8.26 -16.26
CA ILE A 397 26.28 -8.35 -16.68
C ILE A 397 26.09 -9.43 -17.75
N SER A 398 26.94 -9.45 -18.79
CA SER A 398 26.85 -10.43 -19.87
C SER A 398 27.02 -11.87 -19.35
N TYR A 399 27.96 -12.10 -18.44
CA TYR A 399 28.19 -13.41 -17.83
C TYR A 399 27.06 -13.82 -16.89
N ALA A 400 26.41 -12.88 -16.20
CA ALA A 400 25.22 -13.19 -15.41
C ALA A 400 24.06 -13.62 -16.32
N LYS A 401 23.76 -12.83 -17.36
CA LYS A 401 22.71 -13.12 -18.35
C LYS A 401 22.95 -14.39 -19.15
N ALA A 402 24.20 -14.85 -19.27
CA ALA A 402 24.52 -16.14 -19.87
C ALA A 402 23.95 -17.35 -19.07
N ASN A 403 23.49 -17.16 -17.83
CA ASN A 403 22.72 -18.20 -17.11
C ASN A 403 21.29 -18.34 -17.64
N GLY A 404 20.68 -17.28 -18.18
CA GLY A 404 19.29 -17.29 -18.65
C GLY A 404 18.62 -15.92 -18.49
N ALA A 405 17.39 -15.80 -19.01
CA ALA A 405 16.67 -14.53 -19.06
C ALA A 405 16.31 -13.92 -17.70
N LEU A 406 16.22 -14.75 -16.65
CA LEU A 406 15.90 -14.31 -15.29
C LEU A 406 17.12 -13.82 -14.50
N TRP A 407 18.33 -14.00 -15.05
CA TRP A 407 19.58 -13.80 -14.33
C TRP A 407 20.24 -12.47 -14.65
N ASN A 408 20.75 -11.81 -13.61
CA ASN A 408 21.50 -10.56 -13.74
C ASN A 408 22.53 -10.41 -12.61
N THR A 409 23.32 -9.34 -12.64
CA THR A 409 24.12 -8.89 -11.50
C THR A 409 23.24 -8.26 -10.42
N GLY A 410 23.83 -7.77 -9.33
CA GLY A 410 23.07 -7.27 -8.16
C GLY A 410 22.03 -6.21 -8.48
N TYR A 411 20.94 -6.21 -7.72
CA TYR A 411 19.82 -5.28 -7.86
C TYR A 411 19.88 -4.29 -6.71
N TYR A 412 19.89 -2.99 -7.00
CA TYR A 412 19.83 -1.95 -5.97
C TYR A 412 18.74 -2.19 -4.92
N SER A 413 17.52 -2.56 -5.33
CA SER A 413 16.40 -2.83 -4.44
C SER A 413 16.64 -4.01 -3.48
N ILE A 414 17.29 -5.08 -3.94
CA ILE A 414 17.64 -6.24 -3.11
C ILE A 414 18.76 -5.89 -2.13
N ILE A 415 19.75 -5.09 -2.56
CA ILE A 415 20.85 -4.61 -1.71
C ILE A 415 20.33 -3.71 -0.59
N GLN A 416 19.45 -2.76 -0.93
CA GLN A 416 18.79 -1.88 0.04
C GLN A 416 17.98 -2.68 1.05
N LEU A 417 17.09 -3.55 0.58
CA LEU A 417 16.29 -4.42 1.46
C LEU A 417 17.19 -5.23 2.39
N ARG A 418 18.27 -5.85 1.87
CA ARG A 418 19.19 -6.63 2.69
C ARG A 418 19.88 -5.79 3.77
N TRP A 419 20.34 -4.60 3.43
CA TRP A 419 20.96 -3.69 4.40
C TRP A 419 20.00 -3.23 5.49
N GLU A 420 18.75 -3.05 5.13
CA GLU A 420 17.69 -2.72 6.06
C GLU A 420 17.31 -3.93 6.93
N LEU A 421 17.32 -5.14 6.39
CA LEU A 421 17.13 -6.38 7.15
C LEU A 421 18.28 -6.66 8.10
N GLU A 422 19.54 -6.33 7.74
CA GLU A 422 20.67 -6.34 8.68
C GLU A 422 20.39 -5.43 9.87
N THR A 423 19.91 -4.21 9.62
CA THR A 423 19.56 -3.25 10.68
C THR A 423 18.32 -3.67 11.45
N LEU A 424 17.30 -4.24 10.79
CA LEU A 424 16.10 -4.76 11.44
C LEU A 424 16.47 -5.91 12.37
N PHE A 425 17.15 -6.94 11.90
CA PHE A 425 17.43 -8.10 12.74
C PHE A 425 18.44 -7.81 13.82
N THR A 426 19.40 -6.92 13.57
CA THR A 426 20.46 -6.62 14.52
C THR A 426 20.30 -5.29 15.25
N ARG A 427 19.27 -4.48 15.00
CA ARG A 427 19.09 -3.20 15.71
C ARG A 427 20.38 -2.36 15.79
N SER A 428 21.17 -2.37 14.73
CA SER A 428 22.48 -1.71 14.73
C SER A 428 22.84 -1.28 13.32
N THR A 429 23.42 -0.09 13.24
CA THR A 429 24.03 0.43 12.01
C THR A 429 25.50 0.04 11.90
N ASN A 430 26.11 -0.50 12.96
CA ASN A 430 27.44 -1.10 12.89
C ASN A 430 27.37 -2.55 12.43
N LYS A 431 27.28 -2.72 11.12
CA LYS A 431 27.10 -4.03 10.48
C LYS A 431 28.27 -4.99 10.73
N GLN A 432 29.48 -4.49 10.89
CA GLN A 432 30.65 -5.34 11.09
C GLN A 432 30.65 -5.95 12.49
N ASP A 433 30.31 -5.16 13.50
CA ASP A 433 30.18 -5.68 14.86
C ASP A 433 28.95 -6.59 14.99
N ALA A 434 27.82 -6.12 14.48
CA ALA A 434 26.54 -6.80 14.65
C ALA A 434 26.40 -8.09 13.83
N CYS A 435 26.91 -8.11 12.59
CA CYS A 435 26.79 -9.27 11.69
C CYS A 435 28.13 -10.03 11.46
N GLY A 436 29.23 -9.58 12.05
CA GLY A 436 30.58 -10.13 11.85
C GLY A 436 31.42 -9.32 10.87
N TYR A 437 32.74 -9.34 11.07
CA TYR A 437 33.65 -8.36 10.46
C TYR A 437 33.99 -8.61 8.99
N GLY A 438 33.85 -9.85 8.51
CA GLY A 438 34.14 -10.20 7.12
C GLY A 438 35.64 -10.32 6.79
N ASN A 439 35.95 -10.52 5.52
CA ASN A 439 37.30 -10.39 4.97
C ASN A 439 37.54 -8.91 4.62
N TYR A 440 37.91 -8.11 5.61
CA TYR A 440 37.93 -6.64 5.56
C TYR A 440 39.33 -6.02 5.48
N GLN A 441 40.39 -6.79 5.76
CA GLN A 441 41.76 -6.27 5.82
C GLN A 441 42.82 -7.19 5.18
N GLY A 442 44.03 -6.67 5.00
CA GLY A 442 45.20 -7.42 4.49
C GLY A 442 45.20 -7.68 2.98
N GLY A 443 44.27 -7.08 2.24
CA GLY A 443 44.15 -7.20 0.79
C GLY A 443 45.29 -6.52 0.03
N SER A 444 45.99 -7.28 -0.83
CA SER A 444 47.06 -6.75 -1.71
C SER A 444 46.94 -7.21 -3.16
N GLY A 445 45.98 -8.09 -3.48
CA GLY A 445 45.73 -8.60 -4.82
C GLY A 445 44.64 -9.67 -4.83
N ALA A 446 44.31 -10.20 -6.01
CA ALA A 446 43.23 -11.19 -6.18
C ALA A 446 43.37 -12.44 -5.30
N GLY A 447 44.60 -12.83 -4.93
CA GLY A 447 44.86 -13.95 -4.01
C GLY A 447 44.39 -13.70 -2.56
N SER A 448 44.11 -12.45 -2.18
CA SER A 448 43.55 -12.07 -0.87
C SER A 448 42.03 -12.24 -0.80
N LEU A 449 41.38 -12.46 -1.94
CA LEU A 449 39.94 -12.73 -2.00
C LEU A 449 39.64 -14.13 -1.45
N SER A 450 38.57 -14.25 -0.67
CA SER A 450 38.15 -15.56 -0.17
C SER A 450 37.64 -16.42 -1.33
N LYS A 451 37.85 -17.74 -1.26
CA LYS A 451 37.13 -18.67 -2.13
C LYS A 451 35.63 -18.64 -1.80
N THR A 452 34.81 -18.98 -2.77
CA THR A 452 33.36 -19.14 -2.57
C THR A 452 33.06 -20.35 -1.69
N GLY A 453 32.02 -20.28 -0.85
CA GLY A 453 31.55 -21.43 -0.07
C GLY A 453 32.54 -21.86 1.02
N THR A 454 33.14 -20.91 1.73
CA THR A 454 34.06 -21.21 2.85
C THR A 454 33.34 -21.51 4.17
N LEU A 455 32.04 -21.20 4.23
CA LEU A 455 31.19 -21.35 5.41
C LEU A 455 30.03 -22.31 5.16
N LEU A 456 30.19 -23.38 4.35
CA LEU A 456 29.10 -24.31 4.01
C LEU A 456 28.34 -24.85 5.23
N THR A 457 29.00 -24.99 6.38
CA THR A 457 28.41 -25.50 7.63
C THR A 457 28.00 -24.41 8.63
N GLY A 458 28.06 -23.13 8.24
CA GLY A 458 27.76 -21.99 9.11
C GLY A 458 26.28 -21.64 9.23
N GLY A 459 25.36 -22.41 8.63
CA GLY A 459 23.95 -22.08 8.70
C GLY A 459 23.55 -20.78 7.99
N ARG A 460 22.34 -20.29 8.29
CA ARG A 460 21.73 -19.06 7.73
C ARG A 460 22.51 -17.79 8.04
N PHE A 461 22.97 -17.68 9.28
CA PHE A 461 23.75 -16.55 9.78
C PHE A 461 25.03 -17.06 10.41
N TRP A 462 26.13 -16.38 10.15
CA TRP A 462 27.42 -16.73 10.72
C TRP A 462 28.36 -15.54 10.66
N GLY A 463 29.06 -15.25 11.75
CA GLY A 463 30.10 -14.23 11.72
C GLY A 463 31.23 -14.59 12.65
N HIS A 464 32.33 -13.86 12.51
CA HIS A 464 33.45 -13.91 13.44
C HIS A 464 33.73 -12.50 13.99
N GLY A 465 34.37 -12.45 15.16
CA GLY A 465 34.89 -11.20 15.73
C GLY A 465 36.05 -10.61 14.91
N SER A 466 36.49 -9.40 15.29
CA SER A 466 37.45 -8.56 14.54
C SER A 466 38.82 -9.20 14.28
N THR A 467 39.20 -10.22 15.06
CA THR A 467 40.50 -10.91 14.95
C THR A 467 40.54 -11.97 13.86
N VAL A 468 39.40 -12.30 13.24
CA VAL A 468 39.31 -13.30 12.18
C VAL A 468 38.85 -12.66 10.87
N ASN A 469 39.75 -12.68 9.89
CA ASN A 469 39.53 -12.08 8.57
C ASN A 469 38.96 -13.12 7.59
N LYS A 470 37.67 -13.45 7.74
CA LYS A 470 36.95 -14.44 6.93
C LYS A 470 35.57 -13.90 6.57
N PRO A 471 34.94 -14.37 5.47
CA PRO A 471 33.58 -13.97 5.12
C PRO A 471 32.62 -14.12 6.29
N ARG A 472 31.52 -13.36 6.24
CA ARG A 472 30.35 -13.54 7.13
C ARG A 472 29.20 -14.13 6.33
N LYS A 473 28.13 -14.56 7.00
CA LYS A 473 26.88 -14.99 6.40
C LYS A 473 25.71 -14.22 6.96
N PHE A 474 24.84 -13.80 6.05
CA PHE A 474 23.55 -13.22 6.40
C PHE A 474 22.51 -13.71 5.40
N LEU A 475 21.40 -14.25 5.91
CA LEU A 475 20.32 -14.84 5.10
C LEU A 475 20.85 -15.85 4.05
N HIS A 476 21.71 -16.78 4.51
CA HIS A 476 22.40 -17.83 3.75
C HIS A 476 23.50 -17.36 2.78
N CYS A 477 23.72 -16.06 2.61
CA CYS A 477 24.71 -15.52 1.70
C CYS A 477 26.05 -15.20 2.36
N GLU A 478 27.15 -15.70 1.80
CA GLU A 478 28.49 -15.29 2.17
C GLU A 478 28.79 -13.86 1.70
N GLN A 479 28.95 -12.94 2.62
CA GLN A 479 29.21 -11.53 2.37
C GLN A 479 30.62 -11.11 2.79
N GLN A 480 31.02 -9.90 2.36
CA GLN A 480 32.33 -9.31 2.65
C GLN A 480 33.46 -10.31 2.38
N MET A 481 33.51 -10.84 1.17
CA MET A 481 34.46 -11.89 0.77
C MET A 481 35.82 -11.31 0.29
N GLY A 482 36.04 -10.02 0.53
CA GLY A 482 37.25 -9.28 0.18
C GLY A 482 37.17 -8.52 -1.14
N ALA A 483 36.16 -8.76 -1.98
CA ALA A 483 35.88 -7.95 -3.16
C ALA A 483 34.59 -7.16 -2.94
N TRP A 484 34.58 -5.95 -3.49
CA TRP A 484 33.38 -5.16 -3.64
C TRP A 484 32.45 -5.76 -4.69
N GLU A 485 31.16 -5.45 -4.59
CA GLU A 485 30.14 -5.92 -5.53
C GLU A 485 29.59 -4.77 -6.38
N ARG A 486 29.71 -4.84 -7.70
CA ARG A 486 29.03 -3.93 -8.62
C ARG A 486 27.58 -4.35 -8.81
N ILE A 487 26.67 -3.38 -8.71
CA ILE A 487 25.22 -3.61 -8.74
C ILE A 487 24.53 -2.69 -9.74
N ASN A 488 23.47 -3.17 -10.36
CA ASN A 488 22.62 -2.41 -11.26
C ASN A 488 21.58 -1.57 -10.51
N GLY A 489 21.04 -0.56 -11.19
CA GLY A 489 19.95 0.27 -10.68
C GLY A 489 20.41 1.45 -9.81
N TRP A 490 21.71 1.60 -9.54
CA TRP A 490 22.24 2.76 -8.83
C TRP A 490 23.43 3.37 -9.58
N LEU A 491 23.21 4.57 -10.10
CA LEU A 491 24.23 5.38 -10.76
C LEU A 491 24.44 6.70 -10.02
N TYR A 492 25.59 7.30 -10.25
CA TYR A 492 25.90 8.66 -9.82
C TYR A 492 26.33 9.48 -11.03
N VAL A 493 25.49 10.43 -11.43
CA VAL A 493 25.58 11.15 -12.69
C VAL A 493 25.62 12.63 -12.39
N GLY A 494 26.72 13.29 -12.77
CA GLY A 494 26.88 14.73 -12.57
C GLY A 494 26.74 15.16 -11.10
N GLY A 495 27.21 14.32 -10.17
CA GLY A 495 27.13 14.59 -8.74
C GLY A 495 25.79 14.26 -8.07
N LYS A 496 24.89 13.52 -8.73
CA LYS A 496 23.55 13.18 -8.23
C LYS A 496 23.28 11.69 -8.27
N HIS A 497 22.54 11.16 -7.29
CA HIS A 497 22.11 9.76 -7.31
C HIS A 497 20.95 9.55 -8.29
N TYR A 498 21.10 8.55 -9.17
CA TYR A 498 20.09 8.11 -10.12
C TYR A 498 19.73 6.66 -9.80
N ILE A 499 18.45 6.42 -9.52
CA ILE A 499 17.96 5.14 -8.99
C ILE A 499 16.93 4.51 -9.93
N LYS A 500 17.01 3.20 -10.10
CA LYS A 500 15.98 2.38 -10.70
C LYS A 500 15.81 1.10 -9.89
N GLN A 501 14.58 0.81 -9.50
CA GLN A 501 14.26 -0.26 -8.55
C GLN A 501 14.31 -1.67 -9.14
N TYR A 502 13.94 -1.79 -10.41
CA TYR A 502 13.84 -3.05 -11.13
C TYR A 502 14.15 -2.84 -12.62
N GLU A 503 14.38 -3.93 -13.32
CA GLU A 503 14.71 -3.91 -14.76
C GLU A 503 13.64 -3.22 -15.63
N PRO A 504 13.99 -2.76 -16.84
CA PRO A 504 15.29 -2.86 -17.51
C PRO A 504 16.29 -1.79 -17.06
N TYR A 505 17.53 -2.20 -16.76
CA TYR A 505 18.62 -1.30 -16.41
C TYR A 505 19.40 -0.81 -17.63
N ASN A 506 20.09 0.33 -17.47
CA ASN A 506 21.09 0.85 -18.42
C ASN A 506 22.20 1.58 -17.66
N GLU A 507 23.31 1.82 -18.35
CA GLU A 507 24.54 2.38 -17.77
C GLU A 507 24.62 3.91 -17.90
N THR A 508 23.58 4.56 -18.44
CA THR A 508 23.55 6.01 -18.70
C THR A 508 22.70 6.79 -17.69
N GLY A 509 21.77 6.13 -17.00
CA GLY A 509 20.80 6.74 -16.10
C GLY A 509 19.55 7.29 -16.82
N ALA A 510 19.42 7.07 -18.13
CA ALA A 510 18.21 7.43 -18.86
C ALA A 510 17.00 6.69 -18.30
N GLY A 511 15.94 7.45 -17.96
CA GLY A 511 14.73 6.90 -17.34
C GLY A 511 14.87 6.45 -15.89
N TYR A 512 16.00 6.76 -15.22
CA TYR A 512 16.17 6.54 -13.79
C TYR A 512 15.64 7.75 -13.02
N ILE A 513 15.24 7.54 -11.77
CA ILE A 513 14.81 8.59 -10.85
C ILE A 513 16.06 9.38 -10.42
N ASN A 514 16.17 10.64 -10.86
CA ASN A 514 17.14 11.57 -10.29
C ASN A 514 16.62 12.04 -8.92
N THR A 515 17.29 11.65 -7.85
CA THR A 515 16.82 11.95 -6.49
C THR A 515 17.14 13.38 -6.05
N GLY A 516 17.96 14.11 -6.81
CA GLY A 516 18.45 15.44 -6.43
C GLY A 516 19.52 15.42 -5.32
N LEU A 517 19.80 14.26 -4.72
CA LEU A 517 20.72 14.10 -3.60
C LEU A 517 22.17 13.98 -4.08
N SER A 518 23.10 14.60 -3.33
CA SER A 518 24.54 14.59 -3.59
C SER A 518 25.31 14.14 -2.36
N MET A 519 26.48 13.54 -2.59
CA MET A 519 27.46 13.27 -1.55
C MET A 519 28.38 14.48 -1.36
N SER A 520 28.78 14.71 -0.11
CA SER A 520 29.68 15.79 0.31
C SER A 520 30.65 15.32 1.40
N GLY A 521 31.62 16.15 1.77
CA GLY A 521 32.66 15.80 2.74
C GLY A 521 33.84 15.06 2.09
N THR A 522 34.68 14.42 2.91
CA THR A 522 35.94 13.81 2.44
C THR A 522 35.67 12.41 1.88
N SER A 523 35.66 12.27 0.55
CA SER A 523 35.52 10.99 -0.15
C SER A 523 36.51 9.95 0.38
N GLY A 524 36.04 8.72 0.62
CA GLY A 524 36.84 7.63 1.19
C GLY A 524 36.95 7.64 2.70
N GLN A 525 35.96 8.21 3.38
CA GLN A 525 35.78 8.14 4.84
C GLN A 525 34.40 7.56 5.18
N TYR A 526 34.08 7.48 6.47
CA TYR A 526 32.83 6.91 6.97
C TYR A 526 31.62 7.80 6.65
N ILE A 527 30.50 7.18 6.30
CA ILE A 527 29.21 7.84 6.08
C ILE A 527 28.69 8.38 7.43
N LYS A 528 28.36 9.66 7.45
CA LYS A 528 27.79 10.37 8.60
C LYS A 528 26.27 10.51 8.48
N GLU A 529 25.81 11.01 7.34
CA GLU A 529 24.40 11.31 7.12
C GLU A 529 23.88 10.65 5.85
N THR A 530 22.64 10.18 5.95
CA THR A 530 21.86 9.59 4.89
C THR A 530 20.50 10.28 4.78
N VAL A 531 19.91 10.21 3.59
CA VAL A 531 18.53 10.58 3.36
C VAL A 531 17.75 9.32 2.98
N LEU A 532 16.75 9.00 3.79
CA LEU A 532 15.78 7.96 3.49
C LEU A 532 14.73 8.51 2.53
N THR A 533 14.54 7.78 1.44
CA THR A 533 13.47 8.02 0.46
C THR A 533 12.61 6.77 0.35
N ASP A 534 11.44 6.85 -0.29
CA ASP A 534 10.67 5.66 -0.67
C ASP A 534 11.56 4.66 -1.45
N ASN A 535 12.49 5.20 -2.23
CA ASN A 535 13.40 4.43 -3.05
C ASN A 535 14.56 3.78 -2.28
N GLY A 536 14.67 3.95 -0.96
CA GLY A 536 15.80 3.45 -0.17
C GLY A 536 16.65 4.57 0.43
N GLU A 537 17.70 4.17 1.13
CA GLU A 537 18.56 5.05 1.90
C GLU A 537 19.85 5.40 1.15
N LEU A 538 20.11 6.70 0.99
CA LEU A 538 21.23 7.21 0.19
C LEU A 538 22.18 8.05 1.05
N PRO A 539 23.50 7.84 0.97
CA PRO A 539 24.49 8.64 1.69
C PRO A 539 24.58 10.06 1.12
N THR A 540 24.73 11.07 1.99
CA THR A 540 24.79 12.49 1.59
C THR A 540 25.96 13.25 2.23
N VAL A 541 26.37 12.87 3.44
CA VAL A 541 27.52 13.49 4.13
C VAL A 541 28.50 12.42 4.56
N ILE A 542 29.76 12.59 4.17
CA ILE A 542 30.88 11.76 4.59
C ILE A 542 31.68 12.48 5.68
N GLY A 543 31.93 11.80 6.79
CA GLY A 543 32.62 12.33 7.97
C GLY A 543 32.26 11.67 9.30
N GLY A 544 31.81 10.40 9.29
CA GLY A 544 31.55 9.61 10.51
C GLY A 544 32.80 8.91 11.03
N ALA A 545 32.62 7.84 11.81
CA ALA A 545 33.69 6.96 12.26
C ALA A 545 33.26 5.47 12.23
N SER A 546 34.18 4.56 12.54
CA SER A 546 33.92 3.10 12.62
C SER A 546 32.91 2.69 13.70
N ASP A 547 32.62 3.59 14.63
CA ASP A 547 31.76 3.39 15.79
C ASP A 547 30.71 4.50 15.95
N THR A 548 30.51 5.34 14.92
CA THR A 548 29.47 6.37 14.91
C THR A 548 28.68 6.39 13.61
N TYR A 549 27.40 6.75 13.73
CA TYR A 549 26.45 6.89 12.63
C TYR A 549 26.27 5.60 11.84
N LYS A 550 26.83 5.48 10.62
CA LYS A 550 26.62 4.33 9.73
C LYS A 550 27.78 3.33 9.74
N CYS A 551 28.92 3.66 10.34
CA CYS A 551 30.09 2.79 10.50
C CYS A 551 30.66 2.18 9.20
N CYS A 552 30.25 2.65 8.02
CA CYS A 552 30.65 2.13 6.71
C CYS A 552 31.17 3.27 5.82
N GLY A 553 32.01 2.97 4.84
CA GLY A 553 32.65 3.99 3.99
C GLY A 553 31.79 4.50 2.83
N GLY A 554 32.09 5.72 2.37
CA GLY A 554 31.50 6.34 1.19
C GLY A 554 32.53 7.00 0.27
N TRP A 555 32.46 6.72 -1.03
CA TRP A 555 33.31 7.32 -2.06
C TRP A 555 32.44 7.86 -3.20
N TYR A 556 32.77 9.04 -3.69
CA TYR A 556 32.03 9.68 -4.78
C TYR A 556 32.95 10.43 -5.74
N ASN A 557 32.54 10.49 -7.01
CA ASN A 557 33.13 11.36 -8.02
C ASN A 557 32.01 12.03 -8.83
N ALA A 558 31.93 13.36 -8.81
CA ALA A 558 30.87 14.09 -9.49
C ALA A 558 31.15 14.35 -10.98
N SER A 559 32.34 14.03 -11.49
CA SER A 559 32.78 14.43 -12.83
C SER A 559 32.42 13.46 -13.95
N GLN A 560 31.74 12.35 -13.65
CA GLN A 560 31.49 11.27 -14.60
C GLN A 560 30.17 10.53 -14.32
N VAL A 561 29.92 9.45 -15.06
CA VAL A 561 28.80 8.52 -14.83
C VAL A 561 29.34 7.29 -14.13
N ASP A 562 29.12 7.23 -12.82
CA ASP A 562 29.62 6.16 -11.98
C ASP A 562 28.56 5.12 -11.69
N HIS A 563 28.99 3.86 -11.68
CA HIS A 563 28.15 2.72 -11.33
C HIS A 563 28.42 2.34 -9.88
N ALA A 564 27.35 2.13 -9.10
CA ALA A 564 27.51 1.78 -7.70
C ALA A 564 28.25 0.44 -7.53
N ILE A 565 29.19 0.45 -6.59
CA ILE A 565 29.91 -0.71 -6.08
C ILE A 565 29.77 -0.70 -4.55
N VAL A 566 29.47 -1.85 -3.93
CA VAL A 566 28.98 -1.92 -2.54
C VAL A 566 29.67 -2.95 -1.64
N ASP A 567 29.37 -2.88 -0.35
CA ASP A 567 29.72 -3.80 0.75
C ASP A 567 31.19 -3.83 1.23
N GLY A 568 32.14 -3.32 0.45
CA GLY A 568 33.53 -3.20 0.88
C GLY A 568 34.47 -4.31 0.39
N GLY A 569 35.76 -4.02 0.39
CA GLY A 569 36.83 -4.94 -0.01
C GLY A 569 37.91 -5.08 1.05
N CYS A 570 38.73 -6.13 0.96
CA CYS A 570 39.71 -6.49 1.99
C CYS A 570 40.92 -5.54 2.10
N ASN A 571 40.97 -4.47 1.30
CA ASN A 571 42.05 -3.48 1.31
C ASN A 571 41.64 -2.14 1.97
N HIS A 572 40.42 -2.04 2.51
CA HIS A 572 39.88 -0.78 3.06
C HIS A 572 39.56 -0.81 4.56
N GLY A 573 39.87 -1.91 5.26
CA GLY A 573 39.70 -1.99 6.70
C GLY A 573 38.23 -1.91 7.12
N LEU A 574 37.95 -1.15 8.17
CA LEU A 574 36.60 -1.02 8.74
C LEU A 574 35.64 -0.12 7.92
N LEU A 575 36.00 0.28 6.71
CA LEU A 575 35.10 1.03 5.83
C LEU A 575 34.13 0.11 5.06
N CYS A 576 33.93 -1.14 5.49
CA CYS A 576 33.13 -2.17 4.79
C CYS A 576 31.75 -2.39 5.45
N GLY A 577 30.90 -3.24 4.87
CA GLY A 577 29.63 -3.72 5.47
C GLY A 577 28.40 -3.21 4.74
N GLY A 578 28.17 -1.90 4.80
CA GLY A 578 27.14 -1.16 4.06
C GLY A 578 27.74 -0.02 3.25
N ALA A 579 28.96 -0.24 2.76
CA ALA A 579 29.77 0.79 2.13
C ALA A 579 29.33 1.05 0.69
N VAL A 580 29.47 2.30 0.23
CA VAL A 580 29.01 2.76 -1.08
C VAL A 580 30.14 3.45 -1.84
N VAL A 581 30.46 2.93 -3.02
CA VAL A 581 31.39 3.54 -3.97
C VAL A 581 30.62 3.93 -5.22
N VAL A 582 30.46 5.24 -5.42
CA VAL A 582 29.90 5.87 -6.61
C VAL A 582 30.93 6.80 -7.24
N SER A 583 32.14 6.26 -7.44
CA SER A 583 33.30 6.94 -8.05
C SER A 583 33.99 6.08 -9.12
N SER A 584 33.34 4.98 -9.51
CA SER A 584 33.87 3.99 -10.45
C SER A 584 33.02 3.90 -11.71
N LEU A 585 33.66 4.08 -12.86
CA LEU A 585 33.06 3.83 -14.17
C LEU A 585 32.61 2.37 -14.30
N VAL A 586 31.61 2.12 -15.15
CA VAL A 586 31.21 0.75 -15.51
C VAL A 586 32.36 -0.03 -16.18
N SER A 587 33.28 0.66 -16.86
CA SER A 587 34.46 0.06 -17.49
C SER A 587 35.58 -0.29 -16.51
N ALA A 588 35.49 0.14 -15.25
CA ALA A 588 36.53 -0.11 -14.26
C ALA A 588 36.67 -1.61 -13.98
N ALA A 589 37.83 -2.17 -14.30
CA ALA A 589 38.19 -3.54 -14.00
C ALA A 589 39.28 -3.56 -12.93
N SER A 590 39.00 -4.21 -11.79
CA SER A 590 39.91 -4.25 -10.65
C SER A 590 39.90 -5.62 -9.98
N TRP A 591 41.01 -6.01 -9.36
CA TRP A 591 41.11 -7.27 -8.63
C TRP A 591 40.19 -7.30 -7.41
N HIS A 592 39.84 -6.15 -6.84
CA HIS A 592 38.96 -6.04 -5.67
C HIS A 592 37.52 -5.67 -6.04
N ALA A 593 37.15 -5.73 -7.33
CA ALA A 593 35.77 -5.54 -7.79
C ALA A 593 35.26 -6.83 -8.42
N SER A 594 34.00 -7.16 -8.11
CA SER A 594 33.32 -8.37 -8.55
C SER A 594 31.83 -8.11 -8.76
N ALA A 595 31.09 -9.15 -9.13
CA ALA A 595 29.65 -9.18 -9.16
C ALA A 595 29.15 -10.56 -8.70
N ARG A 596 27.85 -10.71 -8.45
CA ARG A 596 27.22 -11.99 -8.11
C ARG A 596 26.03 -12.27 -9.02
N ALA A 597 25.64 -13.54 -9.13
CA ALA A 597 24.52 -13.96 -9.96
C ALA A 597 23.20 -13.92 -9.16
N TYR A 598 22.36 -12.94 -9.42
CA TYR A 598 21.01 -12.83 -8.88
C TYR A 598 20.01 -13.38 -9.88
N SER A 599 18.85 -13.83 -9.41
CA SER A 599 17.77 -14.28 -10.27
C SER A 599 16.42 -13.80 -9.77
N LYS A 600 15.59 -13.38 -10.71
CA LYS A 600 14.13 -13.33 -10.52
C LYS A 600 13.55 -14.73 -10.63
N THR A 601 12.34 -14.91 -10.12
CA THR A 601 11.60 -16.18 -10.22
C THR A 601 10.82 -16.26 -11.53
N PRO A 602 10.55 -17.47 -12.03
CA PRO A 602 9.58 -17.67 -13.11
C PRO A 602 8.18 -17.22 -12.65
N THR A 603 7.33 -16.85 -13.59
CA THR A 603 5.94 -16.41 -13.29
C THR A 603 5.06 -17.53 -12.71
N THR A 604 5.52 -18.78 -12.76
CA THR A 604 4.86 -19.95 -12.16
C THR A 604 5.23 -20.20 -10.71
N ALA A 605 6.22 -19.47 -10.15
CA ALA A 605 6.65 -19.63 -8.77
C ALA A 605 5.52 -19.30 -7.79
N LYS A 606 5.50 -19.98 -6.64
CA LYS A 606 4.46 -19.81 -5.64
C LYS A 606 5.00 -19.77 -4.20
N PRO A 607 4.31 -19.10 -3.25
CA PRO A 607 4.75 -19.02 -1.85
C PRO A 607 4.98 -20.39 -1.18
N GLU A 608 4.24 -21.44 -1.59
CA GLU A 608 4.33 -22.76 -0.95
C GLU A 608 5.66 -23.46 -1.22
N GLU A 609 6.36 -23.10 -2.31
CA GLU A 609 7.68 -23.64 -2.65
C GLU A 609 8.73 -23.31 -1.57
N ILE A 610 8.50 -22.23 -0.81
CA ILE A 610 9.34 -21.81 0.31
C ILE A 610 8.67 -22.05 1.67
N GLY A 611 7.56 -22.78 1.71
CA GLY A 611 6.85 -23.15 2.95
C GLY A 611 6.07 -22.00 3.59
N LEU A 612 5.64 -21.03 2.80
CA LEU A 612 4.63 -20.04 3.19
C LEU A 612 3.26 -20.44 2.62
N CYS A 613 2.18 -20.07 3.30
CA CYS A 613 0.83 -20.22 2.75
C CYS A 613 0.60 -19.11 1.73
N GLY A 614 -0.01 -19.45 0.58
CA GLY A 614 -0.37 -18.50 -0.46
C GLY A 614 -1.61 -17.67 -0.15
#